data_AF-A0A3B9LCM7-F1
#
_entry.id   AF-A0A3B9LCM7-F1
#
_cell.length_a   1.000
_cell.length_b   1.000
_cell.length_c   1.000
_cell.angle_alpha   90.00
_cell.angle_beta   90.00
_cell.angle_gamma   90.00
#
_symmetry.space_group_name_H-M   'P 1'
#
loop_
_entity.id
_entity.type
_entity.pdbx_description
1 polymer ?
#
loop_
_entity_poly.entity_id
_entity_poly.type
_entity_poly.pdbx_seq_one_letter_code
_entity_poly.pdbx_strand_id
1 'polypeptide(L)' 'MPWDGAHMSRELLLNREWLVTNGLGGYASGTVSGAVTRRYHGLLIAALPGPLGRIVMWSHV' A
#
# COMPACT_ATOMS: atom_id res chain seq x y z
N MET A 1 -24.15 -17.22 9.20
CA MET A 1 -23.61 -18.43 9.86
C MET A 1 -22.29 -18.07 10.53
N PRO A 2 -21.93 -18.64 11.70
CA PRO A 2 -20.77 -18.19 12.48
C PRO A 2 -19.40 -18.62 11.93
N TRP A 3 -19.35 -19.30 10.78
CA TRP A 3 -18.14 -19.92 10.22
C TRP A 3 -17.73 -19.36 8.86
N ASP A 4 -18.03 -18.10 8.57
CA ASP A 4 -17.61 -17.49 7.31
C ASP A 4 -16.13 -17.10 7.35
N GLY A 5 -15.26 -18.12 7.21
CA GLY A 5 -13.82 -17.93 7.12
C GLY A 5 -13.40 -17.13 5.89
N ALA A 6 -14.24 -17.03 4.86
CA ALA A 6 -13.98 -16.23 3.68
C ALA A 6 -14.14 -14.73 3.97
N HIS A 7 -15.12 -14.34 4.79
CA HIS A 7 -15.21 -12.96 5.29
C HIS A 7 -13.96 -12.58 6.08
N MET A 8 -13.56 -13.41 7.04
CA MET A 8 -12.39 -13.13 7.87
C MET A 8 -11.09 -13.10 7.05
N SER A 9 -10.91 -13.99 6.06
CA SER A 9 -9.74 -13.95 5.18
C SER A 9 -9.71 -12.70 4.30
N ARG A 10 -10.86 -12.27 3.77
CA ARG A 10 -10.96 -11.05 2.96
C ARG A 10 -10.64 -9.80 3.78
N GLU A 11 -11.11 -9.73 5.02
CA GLU A 11 -10.74 -8.66 5.95
C GLU A 11 -9.24 -8.65 6.21
N LEU A 12 -8.61 -9.81 6.43
CA LEU A 12 -7.17 -9.88 6.63
C LEU A 12 -6.39 -9.40 5.39
N LEU A 13 -6.80 -9.80 4.19
CA LEU A 13 -6.11 -9.44 2.95
C LEU A 13 -6.27 -7.95 2.60
N LEU A 14 -7.42 -7.35 2.92
CA LEU A 14 -7.70 -5.93 2.67
C LEU A 14 -7.11 -4.99 3.73
N ASN A 15 -7.04 -5.42 4.99
CA ASN A 15 -6.65 -4.54 6.09
C ASN A 15 -5.19 -4.71 6.53
N ARG A 16 -4.53 -5.82 6.19
CA ARG A 16 -3.08 -5.95 6.46
C ARG A 16 -2.29 -5.22 5.38
N GLU A 17 -1.49 -4.27 5.83
CA GLU A 17 -0.64 -3.44 4.98
C GLU A 17 0.84 -3.76 5.23
N TRP A 18 1.67 -3.54 4.21
CA TRP A 18 3.13 -3.63 4.28
C TRP A 18 3.77 -2.31 3.86
N LEU A 19 4.98 -2.04 4.35
CA LEU A 19 5.77 -0.85 4.05
C LEU A 19 7.25 -1.23 3.92
N VAL A 20 7.87 -0.81 2.83
CA VAL A 20 9.32 -0.99 2.58
C VAL A 20 9.92 0.36 2.18
N THR A 21 10.90 0.84 2.94
CA THR A 21 11.57 2.12 2.65
C THR A 21 12.81 1.91 1.78
N ASN A 22 13.16 2.90 0.96
CA ASN A 22 14.32 2.81 0.06
C ASN A 22 15.57 3.57 0.54
N GLY A 23 15.56 4.11 1.76
CA GLY A 23 16.67 4.89 2.34
C GLY A 23 16.86 6.30 1.76
N LEU A 24 16.14 6.68 0.70
CA LEU A 24 16.21 7.99 0.03
C LEU A 24 15.00 8.88 0.38
N GLY A 25 14.20 8.47 1.37
CA GLY A 25 12.95 9.12 1.76
C GLY A 25 11.72 8.61 1.00
N GLY A 26 11.89 7.82 -0.06
CA GLY A 26 10.83 7.11 -0.76
C GLY A 26 10.50 5.75 -0.15
N TYR A 27 9.38 5.16 -0.59
CA TYR A 27 8.93 3.86 -0.11
C TYR A 27 8.01 3.15 -1.10
N ALA A 28 7.76 1.87 -0.86
CA ALA A 28 6.71 1.06 -1.43
C ALA A 28 5.75 0.61 -0.32
N SER A 29 4.45 0.57 -0.59
CA SER A 29 3.46 0.08 0.37
C SER A 29 2.19 -0.42 -0.34
N GLY A 30 1.44 -1.27 0.35
CA GLY A 30 0.20 -1.84 -0.17
C GLY A 30 -0.49 -2.75 0.83
N THR A 31 -1.71 -3.18 0.53
CA THR A 31 -2.35 -4.28 1.25
C THR A 31 -1.77 -5.62 0.78
N VAL A 32 -1.98 -6.69 1.56
CA VAL A 32 -1.62 -8.06 1.12
C VAL A 32 -2.38 -8.46 -0.15
N SER A 33 -3.64 -8.04 -0.31
CA SER A 33 -4.42 -8.29 -1.54
C SER A 33 -3.97 -7.47 -2.76
N GLY A 34 -3.15 -6.44 -2.59
CA GLY A 34 -2.92 -5.42 -3.63
C GLY A 34 -4.13 -4.50 -3.87
N ALA A 35 -5.06 -4.37 -2.92
CA ALA A 35 -6.09 -3.35 -3.00
C ALA A 35 -5.51 -1.96 -2.70
N VAL A 36 -5.86 -0.95 -3.49
CA VAL A 36 -5.51 0.45 -3.21
C VAL A 36 -6.53 1.04 -2.23
N THR A 37 -6.30 0.85 -0.94
CA THR A 37 -7.15 1.36 0.15
C THR A 37 -6.66 2.70 0.74
N ARG A 38 -5.46 3.14 0.36
CA ARG A 38 -4.81 4.39 0.80
C ARG A 38 -4.27 5.16 -0.40
N ARG A 39 -4.15 6.49 -0.28
CA ARG A 39 -3.67 7.40 -1.33
C ARG A 39 -2.28 7.05 -1.89
N TYR A 40 -1.41 6.47 -1.07
CA TYR A 40 -0.01 6.21 -1.40
C TYR A 40 0.33 4.71 -1.37
N HIS A 41 -0.59 3.83 -1.75
CA HIS A 41 -0.24 2.45 -2.10
C HIS A 41 0.34 2.38 -3.51
N GLY A 42 1.52 1.78 -3.64
CA GLY A 42 2.28 1.68 -4.88
C GLY A 42 3.66 1.08 -4.66
N LEU A 43 4.31 0.71 -5.76
CA LEU A 43 5.65 0.12 -5.76
C LEU A 43 6.76 1.16 -5.72
N LEU A 44 6.46 2.41 -6.10
CA LEU A 44 7.38 3.54 -5.93
C LEU A 44 6.61 4.81 -5.59
N ILE A 45 6.74 5.25 -4.34
CA ILE A 45 6.35 6.57 -3.87
C ILE A 45 7.63 7.36 -3.64
N ALA A 46 7.97 8.23 -4.58
CA ALA A 46 9.16 9.06 -4.52
C ALA A 46 8.95 10.25 -3.58
N ALA A 47 9.94 10.55 -2.74
CA ALA A 47 10.00 11.80 -1.99
C ALA A 47 10.80 12.82 -2.81
N LEU A 48 10.10 13.70 -3.51
CA LEU A 48 10.72 14.74 -4.31
C LEU A 48 11.05 15.96 -3.45
N PRO A 49 12.09 16.73 -3.81
CA PRO A 49 12.37 18.02 -3.17
C PRO A 49 11.16 18.95 -3.19
N GLY A 50 11.09 19.85 -2.21
CA GLY A 50 10.00 20.84 -2.15
C GLY A 50 9.91 21.66 -3.46
N PRO A 51 8.69 22.01 -3.92
CA PRO A 51 7.37 21.88 -3.27
C PRO A 51 6.59 20.59 -3.62
N LEU A 52 7.20 19.65 -4.33
CA LEU A 52 6.47 18.53 -4.97
C LEU A 52 6.00 17.46 -3.96
N GLY A 53 6.78 17.21 -2.91
CA GLY A 53 6.41 16.26 -1.86
C GLY A 53 6.43 14.80 -2.34
N ARG A 54 5.43 14.00 -1.97
CA ARG A 54 5.36 12.57 -2.30
C ARG A 54 4.53 12.31 -3.55
N ILE A 55 5.10 11.58 -4.51
CA ILE A 55 4.43 11.23 -5.78
C ILE A 55 4.46 9.72 -5.99
N VAL A 56 3.31 9.14 -6.33
CA VAL A 56 3.23 7.75 -6.81
C VAL A 56 3.76 7.72 -8.23
N MET A 57 4.96 7.17 -8.42
CA MET A 57 5.60 7.03 -9.74
C MET A 57 5.32 5.66 -10.36
N TRP A 58 5.08 4.64 -9.54
CA TRP A 58 4.77 3.29 -9.99
C TRP A 58 3.70 2.66 -9.09
N SER A 59 2.58 2.22 -9.68
CA SER A 59 1.52 1.42 -9.04
C SER A 59 1.50 -0.02 -9.55
N HIS A 60 0.90 -0.93 -8.79
CA HIS A 60 0.67 -2.33 -9.17
C HIS A 60 -0.72 -2.58 -9.78
N VAL A 61 -1.40 -1.50 -10.18
CA VAL A 61 -2.67 -1.48 -10.93
C VAL A 61 -2.39 -0.96 -12.33
#